data_AF-A0AAE3AX39-F1
#
_entry.id   AF-A0AAE3AX39-F1
#
_cell.length_a   1.000
_cell.length_b   1.000
_cell.length_c   1.000
_cell.angle_alpha   90.00
_cell.angle_beta   90.00
_cell.angle_gamma   90.00
#
_symmetry.space_group_name_H-M   'P 1'
#
loop_
_entity.id
_entity.type
_entity.pdbx_description
1 polymer ?
#
loop_
_entity_poly.entity_id
_entity_poly.type
_entity_poly.pdbx_seq_one_letter_code
_entity_poly.pdbx_strand_id
1 'polypeptide(L)'
;MGKKLRLLFIGNSHTYYNDMPLMAAKKARAAGYDCEVTMIAHGGWFLAQHVAEPDVRFDILFGNYDYVILQEHAHPFGPEEKFFDAARKLNAWIREANSTPVIYMTWAMKEEEAVQPRMTKAHQEIAVEIDALLAPVGEEWWQYKKNHPEIEMYAEDGAHASPAGSDLAASCIWETIRADLEKK
;
A
#
# COMPACT_ATOMS: atom_id res chain seq x y z
N MET A 1 16.80 7.75 21.33
CA MET A 1 15.69 6.93 20.79
C MET A 1 15.17 7.64 19.56
N GLY A 2 14.91 6.91 18.48
CA GLY A 2 14.42 7.49 17.22
C GLY A 2 13.04 8.12 17.38
N LYS A 3 12.62 8.97 16.42
CA LYS A 3 11.25 9.47 16.37
C LYS A 3 10.33 8.27 16.17
N LYS A 4 9.30 8.12 17.01
CA LYS A 4 8.31 7.05 16.89
C LYS A 4 7.55 7.20 15.56
N LEU A 5 7.30 6.07 14.90
CA LEU A 5 6.53 6.01 13.67
C LEU A 5 5.67 4.74 13.67
N ARG A 6 4.36 4.86 13.55
CA ARG A 6 3.44 3.72 13.57
C ARG A 6 2.67 3.65 12.27
N LEU A 7 2.79 2.53 11.58
CA LEU A 7 2.17 2.31 10.27
C LEU A 7 1.13 1.19 10.38
N LEU A 8 -0.06 1.42 9.82
CA LEU A 8 -1.07 0.39 9.65
C LEU A 8 -1.22 0.06 8.17
N PHE A 9 -1.11 -1.20 7.81
CA PHE A 9 -1.39 -1.68 6.45
C PHE A 9 -2.74 -2.40 6.41
N ILE A 10 -3.61 -2.01 5.48
CA ILE A 10 -4.90 -2.64 5.23
C ILE A 10 -4.91 -3.14 3.79
N GLY A 11 -5.10 -4.45 3.60
CA GLY A 11 -5.01 -5.03 2.26
C GLY A 11 -5.20 -6.54 2.21
N ASN A 12 -4.43 -7.19 1.35
CA ASN A 12 -4.51 -8.63 1.10
C ASN A 12 -3.11 -9.24 0.91
N SER A 13 -3.00 -10.28 0.08
CA SER A 13 -1.74 -10.97 -0.20
C SER A 13 -0.66 -10.06 -0.79
N HIS A 14 -1.02 -9.01 -1.51
CA HIS A 14 -0.06 -8.02 -2.02
C HIS A 14 0.53 -7.13 -0.91
N THR A 15 -0.06 -7.20 0.29
CA THR A 15 0.46 -6.62 1.52
C THR A 15 1.28 -7.65 2.30
N TYR A 16 0.74 -8.81 2.68
CA TYR A 16 1.46 -9.70 3.60
C TYR A 16 2.58 -10.56 2.98
N TYR A 17 2.63 -10.71 1.65
CA TYR A 17 3.67 -11.53 1.02
C TYR A 17 5.08 -11.03 1.35
N ASN A 18 5.96 -11.97 1.69
CA ASN A 18 7.35 -11.74 2.10
C ASN A 18 7.50 -10.81 3.32
N ASP A 19 6.45 -10.62 4.13
CA ASP A 19 6.42 -9.64 5.22
C ASP A 19 6.77 -8.21 4.76
N MET A 20 6.22 -7.78 3.60
CA MET A 20 6.49 -6.46 3.02
C MET A 20 6.33 -5.28 4.02
N PRO A 21 5.31 -5.24 4.90
CA PRO A 21 5.22 -4.22 5.96
C PRO A 21 6.46 -4.17 6.86
N LEU A 22 7.01 -5.33 7.24
CA LEU A 22 8.24 -5.39 8.03
C LEU A 22 9.46 -4.89 7.23
N MET A 23 9.50 -5.15 5.91
CA MET A 23 10.54 -4.58 5.04
C MET A 23 10.47 -3.04 5.02
N ALA A 24 9.27 -2.46 4.90
CA ALA A 24 9.08 -1.02 4.98
C ALA A 24 9.52 -0.46 6.35
N ALA A 25 9.16 -1.13 7.45
CA ALA A 25 9.60 -0.75 8.78
C ALA A 25 11.13 -0.79 8.95
N LYS A 26 11.80 -1.79 8.35
CA LYS A 26 13.27 -1.89 8.39
C LYS A 26 13.93 -0.70 7.67
N LYS A 27 13.36 -0.23 6.56
CA LYS A 27 13.84 0.96 5.85
C LYS A 27 13.67 2.23 6.70
N ALA A 28 12.51 2.40 7.33
CA ALA A 28 12.28 3.49 8.28
C ALA A 28 13.25 3.45 9.48
N ARG A 29 13.51 2.26 10.03
CA ARG A 29 14.47 2.09 11.15
C ARG A 29 15.90 2.39 10.73
N ALA A 30 16.30 2.00 9.52
CA ALA A 30 17.61 2.37 8.97
C ALA A 30 17.76 3.89 8.80
N ALA A 31 16.65 4.60 8.57
CA ALA A 31 16.59 6.06 8.53
C ALA A 31 16.48 6.74 9.92
N GLY A 32 16.57 5.98 11.02
CA GLY A 32 16.62 6.51 12.39
C GLY A 32 15.25 6.62 13.10
N TYR A 33 14.19 6.05 12.55
CA TYR A 33 12.87 6.00 13.19
C TYR A 33 12.70 4.77 14.08
N ASP A 34 11.98 4.93 15.18
CA ASP A 34 11.48 3.80 15.96
C ASP A 34 10.14 3.35 15.36
N CYS A 35 10.22 2.56 14.29
CA CYS A 35 9.06 2.22 13.47
C CYS A 35 8.39 0.91 13.92
N GLU A 36 7.08 0.98 14.21
CA GLU A 36 6.19 -0.15 14.43
C GLU A 36 5.25 -0.32 13.24
N VAL A 37 4.90 -1.57 12.93
CA VAL A 37 3.98 -1.92 11.85
C VAL A 37 2.92 -2.88 12.35
N THR A 38 1.68 -2.60 11.95
CA THR A 38 0.53 -3.51 12.08
C THR A 38 -0.01 -3.77 10.67
N MET A 39 -0.57 -4.96 10.44
CA MET A 39 -1.33 -5.23 9.22
C MET A 39 -2.66 -5.90 9.55
N ILE A 40 -3.70 -5.50 8.83
CA ILE A 40 -4.98 -6.19 8.71
C ILE A 40 -5.10 -6.59 7.26
N ALA A 41 -4.75 -7.84 6.97
CA ALA A 41 -4.66 -8.33 5.60
C ALA A 41 -5.26 -9.71 5.45
N HIS A 42 -6.23 -9.83 4.54
CA HIS A 42 -6.97 -11.06 4.28
C HIS A 42 -6.79 -11.43 2.80
N GLY A 43 -6.44 -12.69 2.51
CA GLY A 43 -6.19 -13.14 1.14
C GLY A 43 -7.37 -12.89 0.21
N GLY A 44 -7.13 -12.24 -0.93
CA GLY A 44 -8.14 -11.96 -1.95
C GLY A 44 -9.19 -10.89 -1.59
N TRP A 45 -9.00 -10.14 -0.49
CA TRP A 45 -9.98 -9.14 -0.08
C TRP A 45 -9.85 -7.82 -0.84
N PHE A 46 -11.00 -7.24 -1.14
CA PHE A 46 -11.17 -5.85 -1.58
C PHE A 46 -11.24 -4.92 -0.37
N LEU A 47 -10.93 -3.62 -0.54
CA LEU A 47 -11.09 -2.64 0.56
C LEU A 47 -12.54 -2.54 1.04
N ALA A 48 -13.52 -2.79 0.17
CA ALA A 48 -14.93 -2.82 0.54
C ALA A 48 -15.25 -3.89 1.60
N GLN A 49 -14.49 -4.98 1.66
CA GLN A 49 -14.66 -6.01 2.70
C GLN A 49 -14.07 -5.54 4.04
N HIS A 50 -12.92 -4.87 4.00
CA HIS A 50 -12.31 -4.25 5.19
C HIS A 50 -13.22 -3.19 5.82
N VAL A 51 -13.98 -2.43 5.02
CA VAL A 51 -14.99 -1.49 5.53
C VAL A 51 -16.08 -2.18 6.38
N ALA A 52 -16.38 -3.45 6.11
CA ALA A 52 -17.37 -4.21 6.86
C ALA A 52 -16.80 -4.86 8.13
N GLU A 53 -15.48 -4.86 8.31
CA GLU A 53 -14.79 -5.49 9.44
C GLU A 53 -14.69 -4.51 10.62
N PRO A 54 -15.30 -4.81 11.79
CA PRO A 54 -15.27 -3.90 12.93
C PRO A 54 -13.86 -3.57 13.43
N ASP A 55 -12.96 -4.55 13.37
CA ASP A 55 -11.58 -4.43 13.83
C ASP A 55 -10.81 -3.38 13.02
N VAL A 56 -11.07 -3.28 11.70
CA VAL A 56 -10.46 -2.25 10.85
C VAL A 56 -10.79 -0.85 11.34
N ARG A 57 -12.06 -0.57 11.66
CA ARG A 57 -12.45 0.74 12.20
C ARG A 57 -11.84 0.98 13.58
N PHE A 58 -11.84 -0.03 14.44
CA PHE A 58 -11.28 0.09 15.78
C PHE A 58 -9.77 0.40 15.74
N ASP A 59 -9.01 -0.35 14.95
CA ASP A 59 -7.56 -0.15 14.80
C ASP A 59 -7.25 1.23 14.22
N ILE A 60 -7.98 1.68 13.19
CA ILE A 60 -7.77 3.03 12.65
C ILE A 60 -8.00 4.09 13.73
N LEU A 61 -9.11 4.04 14.45
CA LEU A 61 -9.50 5.10 15.40
C LEU A 61 -8.67 5.13 16.69
N PHE A 62 -8.23 3.97 17.17
CA PHE A 62 -7.61 3.85 18.49
C PHE A 62 -6.16 3.35 18.45
N GLY A 63 -5.69 2.93 17.28
CA GLY A 63 -4.33 2.45 17.08
C GLY A 63 -3.26 3.53 17.13
N ASN A 64 -3.63 4.83 17.03
CA ASN A 64 -2.71 5.97 17.02
C ASN A 64 -1.59 5.81 15.97
N TYR A 65 -1.98 5.48 14.74
CA TYR A 65 -1.06 5.35 13.61
C TYR A 65 -0.72 6.72 13.02
N ASP A 66 0.51 6.91 12.59
CA ASP A 66 0.91 8.11 11.85
C ASP A 66 0.44 8.03 10.39
N TYR A 67 0.55 6.83 9.80
CA TYR A 67 0.13 6.56 8.42
C TYR A 67 -0.69 5.29 8.35
N VAL A 68 -1.74 5.32 7.52
CA VAL A 68 -2.57 4.16 7.19
C VAL A 68 -2.48 3.90 5.69
N ILE A 69 -1.91 2.75 5.33
CA ILE A 69 -1.63 2.33 3.96
C ILE A 69 -2.77 1.44 3.49
N LEU A 70 -3.46 1.87 2.42
CA LEU A 70 -4.62 1.21 1.84
C LEU A 70 -4.24 0.54 0.52
N GLN A 71 -4.45 -0.77 0.44
CA GLN A 71 -4.18 -1.56 -0.76
C GLN A 71 -5.46 -2.22 -1.28
N GLU A 72 -5.87 -1.83 -2.49
CA GLU A 72 -7.00 -2.44 -3.20
C GLU A 72 -6.60 -3.75 -3.89
N HIS A 73 -7.57 -4.62 -4.09
CA HIS A 73 -7.43 -5.86 -4.83
C HIS A 73 -6.96 -5.62 -6.28
N ALA A 74 -5.90 -6.31 -6.67
CA ALA A 74 -5.25 -6.11 -7.96
C ALA A 74 -5.81 -7.01 -9.07
N HIS A 75 -6.07 -8.30 -8.79
CA HIS A 75 -6.27 -9.32 -9.83
C HIS A 75 -7.42 -10.29 -9.50
N PRO A 76 -8.63 -10.10 -10.09
CA PRO A 76 -8.98 -9.03 -11.03
C PRO A 76 -9.12 -7.66 -10.37
N PHE A 77 -8.80 -6.59 -11.12
CA PHE A 77 -9.03 -5.22 -10.69
C PHE A 77 -10.52 -4.90 -10.82
N GLY A 78 -11.16 -4.66 -9.67
CA GLY A 78 -12.60 -4.44 -9.58
C GLY A 78 -13.09 -3.15 -10.24
N PRO A 79 -14.40 -2.87 -10.16
CA PRO A 79 -14.95 -1.57 -10.57
C PRO A 79 -14.42 -0.44 -9.68
N GLU A 80 -14.04 0.66 -10.30
CA GLU A 80 -13.47 1.86 -9.65
C GLU A 80 -14.43 2.43 -8.60
N GLU A 81 -15.74 2.43 -8.87
CA GLU A 81 -16.77 2.90 -7.93
C GLU A 81 -16.67 2.20 -6.56
N LYS A 82 -16.50 0.88 -6.55
CA LYS A 82 -16.40 0.11 -5.29
C LYS A 82 -15.10 0.40 -4.54
N PHE A 83 -14.00 0.55 -5.27
CA PHE A 83 -12.73 0.95 -4.69
C PHE A 83 -12.84 2.35 -4.09
N PHE A 84 -13.40 3.30 -4.83
CA PHE A 84 -13.49 4.70 -4.43
C PHE A 84 -14.40 4.87 -3.21
N ASP A 85 -15.55 4.19 -3.17
CA ASP A 85 -16.44 4.22 -2.01
C ASP A 85 -15.78 3.65 -0.75
N ALA A 86 -15.05 2.55 -0.89
CA ALA A 86 -14.30 1.96 0.21
C ALA A 86 -13.18 2.90 0.70
N ALA A 87 -12.39 3.46 -0.22
CA ALA A 87 -11.31 4.38 0.09
C ALA A 87 -11.82 5.66 0.77
N ARG A 88 -12.93 6.25 0.31
CA ARG A 88 -13.59 7.40 0.97
C ARG A 88 -13.99 7.07 2.40
N LYS A 89 -14.60 5.88 2.61
CA LYS A 89 -15.07 5.46 3.93
C LYS A 89 -13.92 5.26 4.91
N LEU A 90 -12.85 4.59 4.46
CA LEU A 90 -11.64 4.38 5.25
C LEU A 90 -10.94 5.71 5.54
N ASN A 91 -10.83 6.59 4.54
CA ASN A 91 -10.24 7.92 4.72
C ASN A 91 -10.96 8.74 5.79
N ALA A 92 -12.30 8.69 5.85
CA ALA A 92 -13.04 9.39 6.89
C ALA A 92 -12.59 8.96 8.30
N TRP A 93 -12.40 7.66 8.54
CA TRP A 93 -11.89 7.15 9.82
C TRP A 93 -10.42 7.52 10.06
N ILE A 94 -9.59 7.44 9.03
CA ILE A 94 -8.16 7.80 9.10
C ILE A 94 -8.02 9.27 9.51
N ARG A 95 -8.80 10.17 8.91
CA ARG A 95 -8.78 11.60 9.24
C ARG A 95 -9.40 11.88 10.61
N GLU A 96 -10.45 11.17 11.02
CA GLU A 96 -11.00 11.24 12.37
C GLU A 96 -9.93 10.90 13.44
N ALA A 97 -9.04 9.95 13.13
CA ALA A 97 -7.92 9.55 13.98
C ALA A 97 -6.68 10.48 13.89
N ASN A 98 -6.71 11.52 13.05
CA ASN A 98 -5.57 12.38 12.71
C ASN A 98 -4.38 11.64 12.06
N SER A 99 -4.64 10.49 11.43
CA SER A 99 -3.65 9.75 10.65
C SER A 99 -3.56 10.28 9.22
N THR A 100 -2.46 9.99 8.53
CA THR A 100 -2.28 10.32 7.10
C THR A 100 -2.59 9.10 6.22
N PRO A 101 -3.54 9.19 5.28
CA PRO A 101 -3.84 8.10 4.35
C PRO A 101 -2.74 7.97 3.28
N VAL A 102 -2.39 6.74 2.93
CA VAL A 102 -1.49 6.40 1.81
C VAL A 102 -2.18 5.37 0.93
N ILE A 103 -2.37 5.67 -0.36
CA ILE A 103 -2.82 4.71 -1.35
C ILE A 103 -1.61 3.92 -1.86
N TYR A 104 -1.60 2.61 -1.64
CA TYR A 104 -0.61 1.68 -2.20
C TYR A 104 -1.11 1.17 -3.56
N MET A 105 -0.62 1.80 -4.63
CA MET A 105 -0.91 1.41 -6.00
C MET A 105 -0.09 0.19 -6.40
N THR A 106 -0.74 -0.98 -6.48
CA THR A 106 -0.12 -2.26 -6.84
C THR A 106 0.17 -2.39 -8.33
N TRP A 107 0.76 -3.53 -8.72
CA TRP A 107 1.11 -3.89 -10.10
C TRP A 107 0.05 -4.78 -10.77
N ALA A 108 0.07 -4.85 -12.09
CA ALA A 108 -0.64 -5.82 -12.93
C ALA A 108 0.04 -7.21 -12.94
N MET A 109 -0.70 -8.27 -13.28
CA MET A 109 -0.12 -9.61 -13.48
C MET A 109 0.97 -9.58 -14.55
N LYS A 110 1.94 -10.49 -14.45
CA LYS A 110 3.16 -10.53 -15.28
C LYS A 110 2.90 -10.48 -16.78
N GLU A 111 1.82 -11.10 -17.23
CA GLU A 111 1.42 -11.17 -18.64
C GLU A 111 0.31 -10.17 -19.01
N GLU A 112 -0.09 -9.29 -18.07
CA GLU A 112 -1.20 -8.35 -18.22
C GLU A 112 -0.78 -6.89 -18.06
N GLU A 113 0.41 -6.51 -18.55
CA GLU A 113 0.92 -5.13 -18.48
C GLU A 113 -0.10 -4.08 -18.94
N ALA A 114 -0.90 -4.43 -19.96
CA ALA A 114 -1.95 -3.56 -20.50
C ALA A 114 -3.04 -3.17 -19.49
N VAL A 115 -3.15 -3.86 -18.34
CA VAL A 115 -4.08 -3.53 -17.24
C VAL A 115 -3.52 -2.41 -16.35
N GLN A 116 -2.19 -2.28 -16.25
CA GLN A 116 -1.54 -1.31 -15.36
C GLN A 116 -2.05 0.12 -15.57
N PRO A 117 -2.21 0.66 -16.80
CA PRO A 117 -2.68 2.03 -16.98
C PRO A 117 -4.05 2.32 -16.34
N ARG A 118 -4.97 1.33 -16.35
CA ARG A 118 -6.28 1.45 -15.69
C ARG A 118 -6.13 1.52 -14.18
N MET A 119 -5.32 0.62 -13.62
CA MET A 119 -5.02 0.61 -12.18
C MET A 119 -4.37 1.92 -11.76
N THR A 120 -3.34 2.38 -12.48
CA THR A 120 -2.62 3.62 -12.20
C THR A 120 -3.56 4.82 -12.17
N LYS A 121 -4.40 4.97 -13.21
CA LYS A 121 -5.38 6.05 -13.28
C LYS A 121 -6.33 6.04 -12.08
N ALA A 122 -6.90 4.89 -11.75
CA ALA A 122 -7.84 4.77 -10.63
C ALA A 122 -7.20 5.14 -9.27
N HIS A 123 -5.96 4.67 -9.02
CA HIS A 123 -5.27 4.99 -7.77
C HIS A 123 -4.85 6.46 -7.68
N GLN A 124 -4.44 7.07 -8.80
CA GLN A 124 -4.15 8.51 -8.86
C GLN A 124 -5.40 9.36 -8.61
N GLU A 125 -6.51 9.02 -9.27
CA GLU A 125 -7.79 9.73 -9.11
C GLU A 125 -8.25 9.72 -7.64
N ILE A 126 -8.32 8.54 -7.01
CA ILE A 126 -8.79 8.45 -5.63
C ILE A 126 -7.80 9.07 -4.64
N ALA A 127 -6.49 8.95 -4.87
CA ALA A 127 -5.50 9.59 -4.01
C ALA A 127 -5.64 11.12 -4.01
N VAL A 128 -5.84 11.73 -5.19
CA VAL A 128 -6.12 13.17 -5.30
C VAL A 128 -7.45 13.51 -4.63
N GLU A 129 -8.50 12.73 -4.87
CA GLU A 129 -9.84 13.02 -4.35
C GLU A 129 -9.88 13.04 -2.82
N ILE A 130 -9.20 12.09 -2.16
CA ILE A 130 -9.24 11.96 -0.70
C ILE A 130 -8.06 12.66 0.01
N ASP A 131 -7.25 13.41 -0.75
CA ASP A 131 -6.00 14.06 -0.29
C ASP A 131 -5.01 13.06 0.34
N ALA A 132 -4.89 11.87 -0.25
CA ALA A 132 -3.94 10.86 0.20
C ALA A 132 -2.60 10.95 -0.50
N LEU A 133 -1.55 10.51 0.21
CA LEU A 133 -0.29 10.21 -0.42
C LEU A 133 -0.47 9.00 -1.37
N LEU A 134 0.26 8.99 -2.49
CA LEU A 134 0.29 7.86 -3.41
C LEU A 134 1.67 7.21 -3.35
N ALA A 135 1.70 5.91 -3.03
CA ALA A 135 2.88 5.07 -3.21
C ALA A 135 2.79 4.38 -4.59
N PRO A 136 3.58 4.82 -5.60
CA PRO A 136 3.37 4.47 -7.00
C PRO A 136 4.01 3.11 -7.37
N VAL A 137 3.83 2.08 -6.54
CA VAL A 137 4.56 0.81 -6.67
C VAL A 137 4.36 0.17 -8.04
N GLY A 138 3.14 0.15 -8.58
CA GLY A 138 2.86 -0.41 -9.89
C GLY A 138 3.62 0.25 -11.04
N GLU A 139 3.79 1.57 -11.02
CA GLU A 139 4.56 2.27 -12.06
C GLU A 139 6.05 1.94 -11.95
N GLU A 140 6.60 2.02 -10.74
CA GLU A 140 8.00 1.67 -10.46
C GLU A 140 8.30 0.21 -10.75
N TRP A 141 7.35 -0.68 -10.49
CA TRP A 141 7.45 -2.12 -10.76
C TRP A 141 7.69 -2.41 -12.24
N TRP A 142 6.89 -1.83 -13.12
CA TRP A 142 7.03 -2.03 -14.56
C TRP A 142 8.26 -1.34 -15.13
N GLN A 143 8.63 -0.16 -14.62
CA GLN A 143 9.90 0.50 -14.96
C GLN A 143 11.09 -0.40 -14.58
N TYR A 144 11.11 -0.89 -13.34
CA TYR A 144 12.18 -1.72 -12.83
C TYR A 144 12.31 -3.03 -13.61
N LYS A 145 11.21 -3.75 -13.83
CA LYS A 145 11.19 -5.00 -14.61
C LYS A 145 11.73 -4.83 -16.04
N LYS A 146 11.47 -3.69 -16.68
CA LYS A 146 11.98 -3.39 -18.04
C LYS A 146 13.48 -3.11 -18.04
N ASN A 147 13.97 -2.42 -17.01
CA ASN A 147 15.38 -2.02 -16.90
C ASN A 147 16.26 -3.14 -16.32
N HIS A 148 15.67 -4.09 -15.61
CA HIS A 148 16.33 -5.21 -14.93
C HIS A 148 15.64 -6.55 -15.24
N PRO A 149 15.61 -7.00 -16.52
CA PRO A 149 14.94 -8.24 -16.90
C PRO A 149 15.55 -9.50 -16.28
N GLU A 150 16.78 -9.41 -15.76
CA GLU A 150 17.46 -10.46 -15.00
C GLU A 150 16.91 -10.67 -13.59
N ILE A 151 16.15 -9.71 -13.06
CA ILE A 151 15.56 -9.78 -11.72
C ILE A 151 14.11 -10.24 -11.85
N GLU A 152 13.82 -11.42 -11.30
CA GLU A 152 12.45 -11.92 -11.23
C GLU A 152 11.67 -11.14 -10.17
N MET A 153 10.69 -10.36 -10.62
CA MET A 153 9.84 -9.53 -9.76
C MET A 153 8.64 -10.29 -9.22
N TYR A 154 8.21 -11.37 -9.89
CA TYR A 154 7.01 -12.13 -9.53
C TYR A 154 7.35 -13.45 -8.84
N ALA A 155 6.44 -13.94 -8.02
CA ALA A 155 6.40 -15.35 -7.66
C ALA A 155 6.06 -16.22 -8.88
N GLU A 156 6.14 -17.54 -8.73
CA GLU A 156 5.88 -18.50 -9.81
C GLU A 156 4.47 -18.37 -10.43
N ASP A 157 3.50 -17.83 -9.68
CA ASP A 157 2.13 -17.60 -10.15
C ASP A 157 1.96 -16.38 -11.06
N GLY A 158 2.99 -15.55 -11.22
CA GLY A 158 2.92 -14.35 -12.07
C GLY A 158 2.01 -13.24 -11.53
N ALA A 159 1.54 -13.34 -10.28
CA ALA A 159 0.67 -12.35 -9.64
C ALA A 159 1.32 -11.78 -8.38
N HIS A 160 1.77 -12.63 -7.46
CA HIS A 160 2.37 -12.17 -6.20
C HIS A 160 3.81 -11.71 -6.40
N ALA A 161 4.30 -10.93 -5.43
CA ALA A 161 5.67 -10.45 -5.46
C ALA A 161 6.67 -11.55 -5.10
N SER A 162 7.79 -11.59 -5.84
CA SER A 162 9.02 -12.20 -5.37
C SER A 162 9.58 -11.40 -4.17
N PRO A 163 10.58 -11.92 -3.44
CA PRO A 163 11.27 -11.13 -2.41
C PRO A 163 11.84 -9.80 -2.94
N ALA A 164 12.35 -9.77 -4.17
CA ALA A 164 12.85 -8.53 -4.80
C ALA A 164 11.70 -7.56 -5.09
N GLY A 165 10.57 -8.07 -5.57
CA GLY A 165 9.35 -7.29 -5.75
C GLY A 165 8.83 -6.66 -4.46
N SER A 166 8.79 -7.43 -3.36
CA SER A 166 8.38 -6.91 -2.06
C SER A 166 9.34 -5.85 -1.52
N ASP A 167 10.65 -5.99 -1.76
CA ASP A 167 11.62 -4.96 -1.36
C ASP A 167 11.46 -3.65 -2.15
N LEU A 168 11.15 -3.73 -3.45
CA LEU A 168 10.80 -2.56 -4.26
C LEU A 168 9.53 -1.89 -3.72
N ALA A 169 8.46 -2.66 -3.49
CA ALA A 169 7.20 -2.16 -2.94
C ALA A 169 7.41 -1.44 -1.60
N ALA A 170 8.14 -2.08 -0.68
CA ALA A 170 8.51 -1.50 0.60
C ALA A 170 9.32 -0.21 0.46
N SER A 171 10.22 -0.13 -0.52
CA SER A 171 11.02 1.07 -0.80
C SER A 171 10.12 2.21 -1.26
N CYS A 172 9.28 1.99 -2.27
CA CYS A 172 8.34 3.00 -2.75
C CYS A 172 7.43 3.54 -1.64
N ILE A 173 6.85 2.65 -0.83
CA ILE A 173 5.98 3.05 0.30
C ILE A 173 6.77 3.88 1.33
N TRP A 174 7.96 3.43 1.70
CA TRP A 174 8.79 4.18 2.64
C TRP A 174 9.21 5.55 2.09
N GLU A 175 9.64 5.63 0.84
CA GLU A 175 10.06 6.88 0.21
C GLU A 175 8.91 7.88 0.11
N THR A 176 7.68 7.42 -0.19
CA THR A 176 6.47 8.25 -0.13
C THR A 176 6.26 8.83 1.27
N ILE A 177 6.38 8.01 2.32
CA ILE A 177 6.22 8.45 3.72
C ILE A 177 7.35 9.40 4.13
N ARG A 178 8.60 9.09 3.78
CA ARG A 178 9.79 9.90 4.08
C ARG A 178 9.66 11.30 3.48
N ALA A 179 9.24 11.39 2.22
CA ALA A 179 9.07 12.66 1.54
C ALA A 179 7.98 13.55 2.18
N ASP A 180 6.95 12.96 2.79
CA ASP A 180 5.97 13.70 3.59
C ASP A 180 6.54 14.15 4.94
N LEU A 181 7.28 13.27 5.61
CA LEU A 181 7.92 13.58 6.89
C LEU A 181 8.95 14.73 6.78
N GLU A 182 9.65 14.86 5.65
CA GLU A 182 10.62 15.93 5.39
C GLU A 182 9.98 17.31 5.14
N LYS A 183 8.68 17.36 4.86
CA LYS A 183 7.93 18.62 4.67
C LYS A 183 7.40 19.21 5.99
N LYS A 184 7.45 18.44 7.09
CA LYS A 184 6.92 18.79 8.41
C LYS A 184 8.04 19.21 9.36
#